data_AF-W5T2Y4-F1
#
_entry.id   AF-W5T2Y4-F1
#
_cell.length_a   1.000
_cell.length_b   1.000
_cell.length_c   1.000
_cell.angle_alpha   90.00
_cell.angle_beta   90.00
_cell.angle_gamma   90.00
#
_symmetry.space_group_name_H-M   'P 1'
#
loop_
_entity.id
_entity.type
_entity.pdbx_description
1 polymer ?
#
loop_
_entity_poly.entity_id
_entity_poly.type
_entity_poly.pdbx_seq_one_letter_code
_entity_poly.pdbx_strand_id
1 'polypeptide(L)'
;MCVKQDDPKLVLQIQRWGCYFLSLHYYIASFKKLQFSINDINTNYHKFVDLGYMKCNCFILNPCKILKHYGINSDVRWEHHSYKCKLNEFEISEVKIKGIEGYHFMATNNSLVCYDSLCLDGKGKEYQITSKRVFNKI
;
A
#
# COMPACT_ATOMS: atom_id res chain seq x y z
N MET A 1 0.37 -2.13 11.51
CA MET A 1 -1.04 -2.27 11.06
C MET A 1 -1.33 -3.74 10.85
N CYS A 2 -2.49 -4.24 11.31
CA CYS A 2 -2.83 -5.68 11.25
C CYS A 2 -4.08 -5.98 10.39
N VAL A 3 -4.61 -4.98 9.69
CA VAL A 3 -5.75 -5.15 8.79
C VAL A 3 -5.33 -6.02 7.62
N LYS A 4 -6.08 -7.10 7.34
CA LYS A 4 -5.87 -7.95 6.17
C LYS A 4 -6.85 -7.60 5.08
N GLN A 5 -6.43 -7.72 3.83
CA GLN A 5 -7.29 -7.38 2.70
C GLN A 5 -8.48 -8.33 2.58
N ASP A 6 -8.33 -9.59 2.96
CA ASP A 6 -9.40 -10.60 2.94
C ASP A 6 -10.37 -10.51 4.13
N ASP A 7 -10.31 -9.45 4.94
CA ASP A 7 -11.26 -9.26 6.05
C ASP A 7 -12.67 -8.92 5.54
N PRO A 8 -13.71 -9.69 5.91
CA PRO A 8 -15.06 -9.51 5.39
C PRO A 8 -15.73 -8.21 5.85
N LYS A 9 -15.19 -7.53 6.86
CA LYS A 9 -15.71 -6.24 7.34
C LYS A 9 -15.18 -5.05 6.54
N LEU A 10 -14.21 -5.26 5.65
CA LEU A 10 -13.76 -4.21 4.73
C LEU A 10 -14.78 -3.98 3.62
N VAL A 11 -14.78 -2.78 3.04
CA VAL A 11 -15.50 -2.51 1.79
C VAL A 11 -15.01 -3.47 0.69
N LEU A 12 -15.94 -4.04 -0.09
CA LEU A 12 -15.67 -5.09 -1.08
C LEU A 12 -14.58 -4.69 -2.10
N GLN A 13 -14.53 -3.41 -2.47
CA GLN A 13 -13.54 -2.87 -3.38
C GLN A 13 -12.13 -2.90 -2.77
N ILE A 14 -12.00 -2.68 -1.46
CA ILE A 14 -10.72 -2.82 -0.75
C ILE A 14 -10.34 -4.30 -0.71
N GLN A 15 -11.28 -5.20 -0.45
CA GLN A 15 -11.01 -6.63 -0.43
C GLN A 15 -10.44 -7.15 -1.76
N ARG A 16 -10.89 -6.57 -2.87
CA ARG A 16 -10.46 -6.98 -4.22
C ARG A 16 -9.19 -6.28 -4.69
N TRP A 17 -9.05 -4.98 -4.42
CA TRP A 17 -8.03 -4.13 -5.08
C TRP A 17 -7.28 -3.20 -4.11
N GLY A 18 -7.48 -3.35 -2.82
CA GLY A 18 -7.00 -2.41 -1.80
C GLY A 18 -5.54 -2.57 -1.38
N CYS A 19 -4.76 -3.45 -1.99
CA CYS A 19 -3.39 -3.76 -1.57
C CYS A 19 -2.50 -2.51 -1.48
N TYR A 20 -2.47 -1.67 -2.52
CA TYR A 20 -1.69 -0.44 -2.51
C TYR A 20 -2.20 0.57 -1.45
N PHE A 21 -3.52 0.69 -1.34
CA PHE A 21 -4.18 1.54 -0.35
C PHE A 21 -3.80 1.16 1.09
N LEU A 22 -3.82 -0.14 1.39
CA LEU A 22 -3.43 -0.69 2.69
C LEU A 22 -1.93 -0.54 2.95
N SER A 23 -1.07 -0.75 1.95
CA SER A 23 0.37 -0.50 2.07
C SER A 23 0.68 0.97 2.39
N LEU A 24 -0.06 1.93 1.81
CA LEU A 24 0.06 3.35 2.20
C LEU A 24 -0.34 3.58 3.65
N HIS A 25 -1.46 2.99 4.10
CA HIS A 25 -1.92 3.10 5.49
C HIS A 25 -0.94 2.47 6.48
N TYR A 26 -0.23 1.40 6.09
CA TYR A 26 0.85 0.86 6.90
C TYR A 26 1.95 1.90 7.17
N TYR A 27 2.44 2.61 6.14
CA TYR A 27 3.45 3.65 6.32
C TYR A 27 2.93 4.84 7.12
N ILE A 28 1.69 5.28 6.87
CA ILE A 28 1.06 6.34 7.64
C ILE A 28 1.01 5.95 9.13
N ALA A 29 0.53 4.74 9.43
CA ALA A 29 0.49 4.21 10.78
C ALA A 29 1.88 4.19 11.44
N SER A 30 2.90 3.72 10.70
CA SER A 30 4.28 3.67 11.18
C SER A 30 4.86 5.05 11.47
N PHE A 31 4.75 6.00 10.54
CA PHE A 31 5.34 7.34 10.68
C PHE A 31 4.61 8.23 11.70
N LYS A 32 3.29 8.09 11.79
CA LYS A 32 2.46 8.90 12.69
C LYS A 32 2.15 8.21 14.01
N LYS A 33 2.68 7.00 14.22
CA LYS A 33 2.41 6.16 15.40
C LYS A 33 0.90 5.98 15.64
N LEU A 34 0.15 5.80 14.55
CA LEU A 34 -1.30 5.61 14.58
C LEU A 34 -1.65 4.12 14.49
N GLN A 35 -2.84 3.78 14.97
CA GLN A 35 -3.47 2.48 14.79
C GLN A 35 -4.71 2.71 13.91
N PHE A 36 -4.81 1.97 12.80
CA PHE A 36 -6.01 1.97 11.97
C PHE A 36 -6.83 0.72 12.26
N SER A 37 -8.08 0.93 12.68
CA SER A 37 -9.11 -0.10 12.70
C SER A 37 -9.67 -0.33 11.29
N ILE A 38 -10.42 -1.41 11.11
CA ILE A 38 -11.15 -1.67 9.86
C ILE A 38 -12.13 -0.52 9.54
N ASN A 39 -12.77 0.04 10.58
CA ASN A 39 -13.69 1.17 10.40
C ASN A 39 -12.98 2.42 9.89
N ASP A 40 -11.76 2.69 10.39
CA ASP A 40 -10.95 3.80 9.89
C ASP A 40 -10.56 3.59 8.43
N ILE A 41 -10.16 2.36 8.05
CA ILE A 41 -9.83 2.01 6.67
C ILE A 41 -11.02 2.21 5.73
N ASN A 42 -12.22 1.74 6.12
CA ASN A 42 -13.44 1.93 5.34
C ASN A 42 -13.81 3.43 5.22
N THR A 43 -13.72 4.17 6.32
CA THR A 43 -13.98 5.61 6.35
C THR A 43 -13.01 6.37 5.43
N ASN A 44 -11.73 6.01 5.48
CA ASN A 44 -10.70 6.61 4.63
C ASN A 44 -10.90 6.25 3.16
N TYR A 45 -11.34 5.02 2.85
CA TYR A 45 -11.66 4.64 1.48
C TYR A 45 -12.71 5.58 0.87
N HIS A 46 -13.85 5.77 1.55
CA HIS A 46 -14.91 6.66 1.07
C HIS A 46 -14.39 8.09 0.95
N LYS A 47 -13.72 8.61 1.99
CA LYS A 47 -13.14 9.95 1.99
C LYS A 47 -12.22 10.19 0.79
N PHE A 48 -11.30 9.26 0.49
CA PHE A 48 -10.33 9.47 -0.58
C PHE A 48 -10.89 9.20 -1.97
N VAL A 49 -12.00 8.45 -2.08
CA VAL A 49 -12.82 8.41 -3.30
C VAL A 49 -13.51 9.74 -3.53
N ASP A 50 -14.18 10.29 -2.51
CA ASP A 50 -14.92 11.55 -2.60
C ASP A 50 -14.02 12.75 -2.89
N LEU A 51 -12.82 12.76 -2.31
CA LEU A 51 -11.78 13.78 -2.59
C LEU A 51 -11.11 13.61 -3.97
N GLY A 52 -11.42 12.55 -4.71
CA GLY A 52 -10.84 12.27 -6.03
C GLY A 52 -9.35 11.87 -5.99
N TYR A 53 -8.85 11.39 -4.86
CA TYR A 53 -7.46 10.91 -4.73
C TYR A 53 -7.32 9.46 -5.17
N MET A 54 -8.45 8.74 -5.23
CA MET A 54 -8.56 7.33 -5.56
C MET A 54 -9.88 7.10 -6.32
N LYS A 55 -9.90 6.15 -7.26
CA LYS A 55 -11.14 5.68 -7.89
C LYS A 55 -11.85 4.64 -7.01
N CYS A 56 -13.13 4.39 -7.26
CA CYS A 56 -13.90 3.40 -6.50
C CYS A 56 -13.29 1.98 -6.52
N ASN A 57 -12.54 1.60 -7.56
CA ASN A 57 -11.82 0.33 -7.64
C ASN A 57 -10.44 0.34 -6.93
N CYS A 58 -10.23 1.24 -5.97
CA CYS A 58 -8.96 1.44 -5.25
C CYS A 58 -7.77 1.89 -6.09
N PHE A 59 -7.97 2.28 -7.36
CA PHE A 59 -6.88 2.84 -8.17
C PHE A 59 -6.47 4.21 -7.63
N ILE A 60 -5.28 4.28 -7.02
CA ILE A 60 -4.74 5.49 -6.40
C ILE A 60 -4.26 6.45 -7.50
N LEU A 61 -4.90 7.61 -7.61
CA LEU A 61 -4.53 8.66 -8.57
C LEU A 61 -3.40 9.54 -8.03
N ASN A 62 -3.39 9.80 -6.73
CA ASN A 62 -2.38 10.65 -6.11
C ASN A 62 -2.04 10.17 -4.69
N PRO A 63 -1.02 9.30 -4.53
CA PRO A 63 -0.65 8.78 -3.21
C PRO A 63 -0.06 9.87 -2.31
N CYS A 64 0.63 10.87 -2.87
CA CYS A 64 1.19 11.99 -2.12
C CYS A 64 0.11 12.86 -1.47
N LYS A 65 -1.05 13.05 -2.11
CA LYS A 65 -2.18 13.76 -1.49
C LYS A 65 -2.78 13.00 -0.31
N ILE A 66 -2.83 11.67 -0.39
CA ILE A 66 -3.25 10.81 0.73
C ILE A 66 -2.26 10.95 1.89
N LEU A 67 -0.95 10.86 1.62
CA LEU A 67 0.10 11.05 2.63
C LEU A 67 0.05 12.46 3.26
N LYS A 68 -0.14 13.49 2.43
CA LYS A 68 -0.27 14.89 2.88
C LYS A 68 -1.48 15.12 3.78
N HIS A 69 -2.56 14.35 3.62
CA HIS A 69 -3.72 14.41 4.55
C HIS A 69 -3.33 14.08 6.00
N TYR A 70 -2.26 13.31 6.20
CA TYR A 70 -1.70 12.99 7.52
C TYR A 70 -0.48 13.84 7.86
N GLY A 71 -0.20 14.91 7.10
CA GLY A 71 0.97 15.75 7.27
C GLY A 71 2.29 15.03 6.95
N ILE A 72 2.30 14.13 5.98
CA ILE A 72 3.51 13.51 5.43
C ILE A 72 3.75 14.14 4.06
N ASN A 73 4.77 14.98 3.95
CA ASN A 73 5.18 15.53 2.66
C ASN A 73 6.10 14.52 1.97
N SER A 74 5.75 14.17 0.75
CA SER A 74 6.56 13.29 -0.07
C SER A 74 6.32 13.55 -1.55
N ASP A 75 7.29 13.19 -2.36
CA ASP A 75 7.08 12.88 -3.77
C ASP A 75 6.95 11.35 -3.93
N VAL A 76 6.62 10.91 -5.15
CA VAL A 76 6.64 9.50 -5.51
C VAL A 76 7.22 9.36 -6.90
N ARG A 77 8.02 8.32 -7.10
CA ARG A 77 8.52 7.94 -8.41
C ARG A 77 8.43 6.43 -8.62
N TRP A 78 8.47 6.05 -9.89
CA TRP A 78 8.52 4.66 -10.29
C TRP A 78 9.97 4.23 -10.48
N GLU A 79 10.33 3.10 -9.88
CA GLU A 79 11.68 2.56 -9.95
C GLU A 79 11.66 1.08 -10.34
N HIS A 80 12.77 0.64 -10.94
CA HIS A 80 13.00 -0.76 -11.28
C HIS A 80 13.07 -1.63 -10.01
N HIS A 81 12.72 -2.92 -10.13
CA HIS A 81 12.69 -3.84 -8.99
C HIS A 81 14.03 -3.97 -8.24
N SER A 82 15.15 -3.71 -8.91
CA SER A 82 16.50 -3.77 -8.33
C SER A 82 16.93 -2.51 -7.56
N TYR A 83 16.12 -1.44 -7.60
CA TYR A 83 16.42 -0.20 -6.88
C TYR A 83 16.49 -0.45 -5.35
N LYS A 84 17.42 0.21 -4.68
CA LYS A 84 17.57 0.17 -3.21
C LYS A 84 17.26 1.53 -2.61
N CYS A 85 16.33 1.56 -1.66
CA CYS A 85 15.91 2.80 -1.01
C CYS A 85 17.04 3.42 -0.19
N LYS A 86 17.16 4.74 -0.30
CA LYS A 86 17.99 5.56 0.57
C LYS A 86 17.36 5.71 1.96
N LEU A 87 18.13 6.22 2.93
CA LEU A 87 17.68 6.36 4.32
C LEU A 87 16.42 7.23 4.47
N ASN A 88 16.27 8.26 3.64
CA ASN A 88 15.12 9.16 3.63
C ASN A 88 13.98 8.69 2.72
N GLU A 89 14.05 7.47 2.20
CA GLU A 89 13.06 6.90 1.30
C GLU A 89 12.27 5.77 1.97
N PHE A 90 11.12 5.47 1.38
CA PHE A 90 10.37 4.24 1.64
C PHE A 90 9.73 3.74 0.35
N GLU A 91 9.43 2.45 0.27
CA GLU A 91 8.97 1.83 -0.97
C GLU A 91 7.71 0.98 -0.77
N ILE A 92 6.88 0.97 -1.82
CA ILE A 92 5.84 -0.05 -1.98
C ILE A 92 6.20 -0.83 -3.25
N SER A 93 6.45 -2.12 -3.08
CA SER A 93 6.79 -3.02 -4.17
C SER A 93 5.53 -3.55 -4.84
N GLU A 94 5.51 -3.49 -6.16
CA GLU A 94 4.58 -4.23 -7.00
C GLU A 94 5.13 -5.64 -7.20
N VAL A 95 4.28 -6.65 -7.03
CA VAL A 95 4.65 -8.05 -7.18
C VAL A 95 3.69 -8.77 -8.12
N LYS A 96 4.25 -9.70 -8.89
CA LYS A 96 3.51 -10.65 -9.70
C LYS A 96 3.46 -11.99 -8.99
N ILE A 97 2.27 -12.41 -8.59
CA ILE A 97 2.05 -13.72 -7.94
C ILE A 97 2.00 -14.79 -9.04
N LYS A 98 2.75 -15.88 -8.86
CA LYS A 98 2.82 -16.96 -9.84
C LYS A 98 1.44 -17.62 -10.01
N GLY A 99 0.99 -17.76 -11.26
CA GLY A 99 -0.29 -18.38 -11.60
C GLY A 99 -1.53 -17.55 -11.29
N ILE A 100 -1.39 -16.27 -10.88
CA ILE A 100 -2.51 -15.35 -10.65
C ILE A 100 -2.43 -14.18 -11.63
N GLU A 101 -3.56 -13.84 -12.25
CA GLU A 101 -3.67 -12.65 -13.09
C GLU A 101 -3.65 -11.35 -12.26
N GLY A 102 -3.10 -10.29 -12.84
CA GLY A 102 -2.92 -9.01 -12.14
C GLY A 102 -1.66 -8.92 -11.29
N TYR A 103 -1.62 -7.89 -10.45
CA TYR A 103 -0.48 -7.51 -9.61
C TYR A 103 -0.96 -7.23 -8.19
N HIS A 104 -0.07 -7.40 -7.23
CA HIS A 104 -0.29 -7.11 -5.83
C HIS A 104 0.75 -6.08 -5.35
N PHE A 105 0.44 -5.35 -4.28
CA PHE A 105 1.34 -4.35 -3.71
C PHE A 105 1.63 -4.67 -2.25
N MET A 106 2.89 -4.48 -1.86
CA MET A 106 3.37 -4.71 -0.49
C MET A 106 4.21 -3.53 -0.03
N ALA A 107 4.12 -3.19 1.25
CA ALA A 107 5.08 -2.28 1.87
C ALA A 107 6.39 -3.03 2.10
N THR A 108 7.49 -2.53 1.55
CA THR A 108 8.81 -3.18 1.65
C THR A 108 9.90 -2.23 2.10
N ASN A 109 11.02 -2.77 2.57
CA ASN A 109 12.21 -2.00 2.86
C ASN A 109 13.43 -2.81 2.46
N ASN A 110 14.11 -2.39 1.38
CA ASN A 110 15.28 -3.08 0.85
C ASN A 110 15.05 -4.59 0.67
N SER A 111 13.91 -4.92 0.04
CA SER A 111 13.45 -6.30 -0.23
C SER A 111 12.93 -7.09 0.98
N LEU A 112 12.90 -6.51 2.18
CA LEU A 112 12.17 -7.11 3.31
C LEU A 112 10.70 -6.69 3.25
N VAL A 113 9.79 -7.66 3.39
CA VAL A 113 8.35 -7.39 3.48
C VAL A 113 8.04 -6.82 4.86
N CYS A 114 7.61 -5.56 4.88
CA CYS A 114 7.20 -4.87 6.11
C CYS A 114 5.71 -5.06 6.39
N TYR A 115 4.90 -5.11 5.32
CA TYR A 115 3.48 -5.41 5.39
C TYR A 115 2.97 -5.93 4.05
N ASP A 116 2.27 -7.06 4.14
CA ASP A 116 1.55 -7.68 3.05
C ASP A 116 0.11 -7.97 3.49
N SER A 117 -0.85 -7.34 2.81
CA SER A 117 -2.26 -7.44 3.15
C SER A 117 -2.88 -8.80 2.84
N LEU A 118 -2.24 -9.65 2.02
CA LEU A 118 -2.70 -11.00 1.67
C LEU A 118 -1.94 -12.12 2.38
N CYS A 119 -0.81 -11.81 3.03
CA CYS A 119 0.07 -12.77 3.71
C CYS A 119 0.51 -13.92 2.79
N LEU A 120 1.09 -13.58 1.64
CA LEU A 120 1.57 -14.50 0.62
C LEU A 120 2.63 -15.48 1.15
N ASP A 121 3.63 -14.98 1.87
CA ASP A 121 4.70 -15.82 2.45
C ASP A 121 4.12 -16.87 3.41
N GLY A 122 3.24 -16.46 4.32
CA GLY A 122 2.57 -17.36 5.27
C GLY A 122 1.64 -18.37 4.59
N LYS A 123 1.22 -18.09 3.35
CA LYS A 123 0.42 -18.97 2.50
C LYS A 123 1.27 -19.78 1.50
N GLY A 124 2.60 -19.69 1.57
CA GLY A 124 3.53 -20.39 0.67
C GLY A 124 3.38 -19.98 -0.80
N LYS A 125 2.99 -18.74 -1.07
CA LYS A 125 2.78 -18.23 -2.44
C LYS A 125 4.06 -17.64 -3.00
N GLU A 126 4.49 -18.16 -4.14
CA GLU A 126 5.62 -17.61 -4.90
C GLU A 126 5.21 -16.31 -5.63
N TYR A 127 6.06 -15.28 -5.52
CA TYR A 127 5.91 -14.04 -6.26
C TYR A 127 7.27 -13.44 -6.64
N GLN A 128 7.24 -12.53 -7.61
CA GLN A 128 8.40 -11.75 -8.03
C GLN A 128 8.09 -10.27 -7.94
N ILE A 129 9.02 -9.46 -7.39
CA ILE A 129 8.93 -8.00 -7.45
C ILE A 129 9.14 -7.54 -8.90
N THR A 130 8.17 -6.83 -9.46
CA THR A 130 8.21 -6.31 -10.83
C THR A 130 8.61 -4.85 -10.89
N SER A 131 8.19 -4.05 -9.91
CA SER A 131 8.54 -2.64 -9.83
C SER A 131 8.38 -2.07 -8.42
N LYS A 132 8.84 -0.84 -8.21
CA LYS A 132 8.75 -0.14 -6.94
C LYS A 132 8.14 1.25 -7.09
N ARG A 133 7.27 1.63 -6.16
CA ARG A 133 6.88 3.02 -5.91
C ARG A 133 7.73 3.53 -4.76
N VAL A 134 8.68 4.40 -5.06
CA VAL A 134 9.62 4.96 -4.08
C VAL A 134 9.19 6.37 -3.72
N PHE A 135 9.12 6.65 -2.43
CA PHE A 135 8.68 7.92 -1.87
C PHE A 135 9.84 8.59 -1.14
N ASN A 136 10.17 9.83 -1.50
CA ASN A 136 11.12 10.64 -0.73
C ASN A 136 10.39 11.31 0.43
N LYS A 137 10.90 11.19 1.66
CA LYS A 137 10.44 12.00 2.79
C LYS A 137 11.03 13.40 2.65
N ILE A 138 10.17 14.42 2.65
CA ILE A 138 10.51 15.84 2.53
C ILE A 138 10.35 16.53 3.89
#